data_AF-A0AAD6D9A3-F1
#
_entry.id   AF-A0AAD6D9A3-F1
#
_cell.length_a   1.000
_cell.length_b   1.000
_cell.length_c   1.000
_cell.angle_alpha   90.00
_cell.angle_beta   90.00
_cell.angle_gamma   90.00
#
_symmetry.space_group_name_H-M   'P 1'
#
loop_
_entity.id
_entity.type
_entity.pdbx_description
1 polymer ?
#
loop_
_entity_poly.entity_id
_entity_poly.type
_entity_poly.pdbx_seq_one_letter_code
_entity_poly.pdbx_strand_id
1 'polypeptide(L)'
;MANDVQRLLDGISGTSAHERNRKRNASRSLVAKDKCGTCRLEQNEEGSNLDEQPSIQQHLGESSSMTFGKEGIGNVQTESSHLVSLTSIAHGADLPCCDCSSICFPLITLISTGYLAKSSIMKYRTVRWIQIVSWQCVCDFHLRALADIIMGPSLDNPCRVRLIRALETYYGCHITISPTKSVPALTGMASRQQLFARLTDLSLSLEMWEQTGVLYMPAFFDYLREAGIFQRVELILSKIRPEERVSITQKCYDLLCETIKQDPAYYALVVACREDQNWKLLHRPEITAPHGSIMKLDDVTFSVANHQLQQMVEENEKGDIQSTVIFPSAVNTSKLRVLPCSGENWKTWIKNSHPSELSPNQWSWSWNENMASCFGDPLEISAHVGDLIITQPHTLRWPYTFASNNVINISQSRLDNNCETLENGLEGWWAQLAISKNSPRYGEICFGTRHGTLNYHMRDHIHDELRIGAKSALGEALTGLRKWTDKKVISECNLVLGLDDIAAATFIRRVRTDVLLELNQVLNMLENSTPGQF
;
A
#
# COMPACT_ATOMS: atom_id res chain seq x y z
N MET A 1 -12.25 -3.31 33.72
CA MET A 1 -10.96 -3.72 33.10
C MET A 1 -10.68 -5.22 33.24
N ALA A 2 -10.36 -5.79 34.41
CA ALA A 2 -10.08 -7.24 34.52
C ALA A 2 -11.28 -8.14 34.16
N ASN A 3 -12.50 -7.74 34.54
CA ASN A 3 -13.72 -8.49 34.24
C ASN A 3 -14.17 -8.39 32.76
N ASP A 4 -13.76 -7.34 32.04
CA ASP A 4 -14.10 -7.15 30.63
C ASP A 4 -13.16 -7.96 29.73
N VAL A 5 -11.88 -8.06 30.13
CA VAL A 5 -10.89 -8.93 29.47
C VAL A 5 -11.26 -10.41 29.67
N GLN A 6 -11.73 -10.81 30.85
CA GLN A 6 -12.15 -12.20 31.09
C GLN A 6 -13.41 -12.57 30.27
N ARG A 7 -14.39 -11.67 30.16
CA ARG A 7 -15.57 -11.88 29.28
C ARG A 7 -15.22 -11.96 27.80
N LEU A 8 -14.21 -11.21 27.34
CA LEU A 8 -13.66 -11.30 25.99
C LEU A 8 -12.98 -12.67 25.74
N LEU A 9 -12.25 -13.21 26.72
CA LEU A 9 -11.60 -14.52 26.63
C LEU A 9 -12.60 -15.68 26.69
N ASP A 10 -13.65 -15.56 27.49
CA ASP A 10 -14.67 -16.59 27.66
C ASP A 10 -15.64 -16.64 26.45
N GLY A 11 -15.90 -15.51 25.79
CA GLY A 11 -16.73 -15.44 24.57
C GLY A 11 -16.08 -16.03 23.31
N ILE A 12 -14.74 -16.03 23.25
CA ILE A 12 -13.97 -16.58 22.12
C ILE A 12 -13.86 -18.12 22.19
N SER A 13 -14.15 -18.72 23.34
CA SER A 13 -13.94 -20.15 23.60
C SER A 13 -15.16 -21.04 23.32
N GLY A 14 -16.30 -20.50 22.87
CA GLY A 14 -17.55 -21.26 22.88
C GLY A 14 -18.57 -20.87 21.81
N THR A 15 -18.31 -21.21 20.55
CA THR A 15 -19.27 -21.75 19.55
C THR A 15 -18.55 -21.75 18.21
N SER A 16 -18.42 -22.91 17.56
CA SER A 16 -17.72 -22.98 16.28
C SER A 16 -18.44 -22.11 15.24
N ALA A 17 -17.71 -21.18 14.61
CA ALA A 17 -18.15 -20.42 13.45
C ALA A 17 -18.76 -21.34 12.36
N HIS A 18 -18.33 -22.60 12.36
CA HIS A 18 -18.77 -23.72 11.55
C HIS A 18 -20.30 -23.90 11.51
N GLU A 19 -21.01 -23.75 12.63
CA GLU A 19 -22.46 -24.03 12.69
C GLU A 19 -23.31 -22.84 12.25
N ARG A 20 -22.79 -21.60 12.39
CA ARG A 20 -23.47 -20.38 11.96
C ARG A 20 -23.33 -20.11 10.46
N ASN A 21 -22.14 -20.37 9.88
CA ASN A 21 -21.95 -20.31 8.42
C ASN A 21 -22.84 -21.31 7.69
N ARG A 22 -23.04 -22.51 8.28
CA ARG A 22 -23.95 -23.52 7.74
C ARG A 22 -25.42 -23.05 7.75
N LYS A 23 -25.87 -22.38 8.83
CA LYS A 23 -27.24 -21.83 8.91
C LYS A 23 -27.49 -20.65 7.98
N ARG A 24 -26.51 -19.74 7.79
CA ARG A 24 -26.64 -18.63 6.82
C ARG A 24 -26.64 -19.09 5.36
N ASN A 25 -25.82 -20.10 5.02
CA ASN A 25 -25.74 -20.62 3.66
C ASN A 25 -26.90 -21.58 3.30
N ALA A 26 -27.43 -22.34 4.25
CA ALA A 26 -28.61 -23.19 4.03
C ALA A 26 -29.86 -22.39 3.63
N SER A 27 -30.01 -21.16 4.13
CA SER A 27 -31.12 -20.26 3.78
C SER A 27 -31.04 -19.69 2.35
N ARG A 28 -29.92 -19.84 1.63
CA ARG A 28 -29.74 -19.36 0.24
C ARG A 28 -29.96 -20.43 -0.83
N SER A 29 -30.04 -21.72 -0.47
CA SER A 29 -30.16 -22.83 -1.43
C SER A 29 -31.60 -23.12 -1.90
N LEU A 30 -32.61 -22.32 -1.48
CA LEU A 30 -34.04 -22.64 -1.73
C LEU A 30 -34.79 -21.61 -2.59
N VAL A 31 -34.10 -20.72 -3.31
CA VAL A 31 -34.76 -19.80 -4.25
C VAL A 31 -34.16 -19.96 -5.64
N ALA A 32 -34.61 -20.99 -6.35
CA ALA A 32 -34.42 -21.11 -7.79
C ALA A 32 -35.56 -21.94 -8.39
N LYS A 33 -36.67 -21.25 -8.67
CA LYS A 33 -37.65 -21.46 -9.75
C LYS A 33 -38.97 -20.86 -9.27
N ASP A 34 -39.28 -19.66 -9.74
CA ASP A 34 -40.65 -19.42 -10.18
C ASP A 34 -40.70 -18.40 -11.30
N LYS A 35 -41.65 -18.66 -12.18
CA LYS A 35 -41.77 -18.16 -13.54
C LYS A 35 -42.30 -16.73 -13.58
N CYS A 36 -41.79 -16.03 -14.59
CA CYS A 36 -42.39 -14.93 -15.33
C CYS A 36 -43.92 -14.78 -15.18
N GLY A 37 -44.34 -13.60 -14.72
CA GLY A 37 -45.73 -13.15 -14.67
C GLY A 37 -45.78 -11.62 -14.80
N THR A 38 -46.36 -11.18 -15.91
CA THR A 38 -46.61 -9.83 -16.44
C THR A 38 -47.25 -8.85 -15.45
N CYS A 39 -46.82 -7.58 -15.46
CA CYS A 39 -47.58 -6.33 -15.14
C CYS A 39 -46.66 -5.12 -15.50
N ARG A 40 -46.77 -4.45 -16.65
CA ARG A 40 -47.71 -3.37 -17.07
C ARG A 40 -47.75 -2.13 -16.16
N LEU A 41 -47.05 -1.10 -16.65
CA LEU A 41 -47.28 0.36 -16.61
C LEU A 41 -48.08 0.95 -15.45
N GLU A 42 -47.45 1.88 -14.72
CA GLU A 42 -48.04 3.20 -14.46
C GLU A 42 -46.91 4.24 -14.35
N GLN A 43 -47.03 5.25 -15.19
CA GLN A 43 -46.20 6.46 -15.22
C GLN A 43 -46.67 7.37 -14.08
N ASN A 44 -45.73 8.04 -13.40
CA ASN A 44 -46.02 9.34 -12.80
C ASN A 44 -44.80 10.24 -12.99
N GLU A 45 -45.05 11.29 -13.77
CA GLU A 45 -44.20 12.45 -13.98
C GLU A 45 -44.34 13.39 -12.79
N GLU A 46 -43.22 13.89 -12.27
CA GLU A 46 -43.06 15.15 -11.53
C GLU A 46 -41.52 15.32 -11.41
N GLY A 47 -40.83 16.30 -12.00
CA GLY A 47 -41.24 17.62 -12.42
C GLY A 47 -40.67 18.67 -11.47
N SER A 48 -39.34 18.89 -11.46
CA SER A 48 -38.78 20.13 -10.90
C SER A 48 -37.40 20.46 -11.48
N ASN A 49 -37.41 21.42 -12.40
CA ASN A 49 -36.27 22.23 -12.83
C ASN A 49 -35.71 23.05 -11.67
N LEU A 50 -34.38 23.11 -11.53
CA LEU A 50 -33.67 24.28 -11.02
C LEU A 50 -32.30 24.36 -11.71
N ASP A 51 -32.26 25.17 -12.77
CA ASP A 51 -31.04 25.82 -13.26
C ASP A 51 -30.60 26.88 -12.25
N GLU A 52 -29.29 26.97 -11.98
CA GLU A 52 -28.57 28.23 -11.80
C GLU A 52 -27.07 27.95 -11.60
N GLN A 53 -26.27 28.14 -12.65
CA GLN A 53 -24.82 28.33 -12.57
C GLN A 53 -24.51 29.83 -12.73
N PRO A 54 -23.63 30.42 -11.89
CA PRO A 54 -23.05 31.71 -12.20
C PRO A 54 -21.71 31.56 -12.94
N SER A 55 -21.64 32.21 -14.09
CA SER A 55 -20.48 32.42 -14.94
C SER A 55 -19.44 33.31 -14.25
N ILE A 56 -18.18 32.85 -14.13
CA ILE A 56 -17.04 33.70 -13.75
C ILE A 56 -16.24 34.04 -15.01
N GLN A 57 -16.21 35.34 -15.34
CA GLN A 57 -15.38 35.94 -16.39
C GLN A 57 -13.91 35.94 -15.95
N GLN A 58 -13.02 35.39 -16.79
CA GLN A 58 -11.58 35.59 -16.70
C GLN A 58 -11.18 36.84 -17.48
N HIS A 59 -10.60 37.82 -16.78
CA HIS A 59 -9.92 38.96 -17.37
C HIS A 59 -8.50 38.57 -17.81
N LEU A 60 -8.25 38.60 -19.10
CA LEU A 60 -6.92 38.63 -19.71
C LEU A 60 -6.33 40.03 -19.54
N GLY A 61 -5.14 40.11 -18.95
CA GLY A 61 -4.31 41.31 -18.89
C GLY A 61 -2.91 41.00 -19.42
N GLU A 62 -2.72 41.21 -20.73
CA GLU A 62 -1.40 41.40 -21.34
C GLU A 62 -0.91 42.81 -21.02
N SER A 63 0.38 42.98 -20.70
CA SER A 63 1.15 44.22 -20.96
C SER A 63 2.65 44.03 -20.72
N SER A 64 3.37 43.87 -21.83
CA SER A 64 4.64 44.51 -22.22
C SER A 64 5.66 45.04 -21.19
N SER A 65 6.88 44.51 -21.33
CA SER A 65 8.10 45.24 -21.77
C SER A 65 8.37 46.64 -21.20
N MET A 66 9.48 46.76 -20.45
CA MET A 66 10.47 47.83 -20.70
C MET A 66 11.89 47.37 -20.33
N THR A 67 12.76 47.45 -21.34
CA THR A 67 14.22 47.51 -21.28
C THR A 67 14.70 48.84 -20.70
N PHE A 68 15.77 48.85 -19.90
CA PHE A 68 16.86 49.85 -19.98
C PHE A 68 18.08 49.32 -19.21
N GLY A 69 19.24 49.35 -19.86
CA GLY A 69 20.51 48.87 -19.31
C GLY A 69 21.29 49.92 -18.52
N LYS A 70 22.40 49.49 -17.94
CA LYS A 70 23.65 50.26 -17.92
C LYS A 70 24.84 49.38 -17.52
N GLU A 71 25.94 49.72 -18.17
CA GLU A 71 27.25 49.11 -18.15
C GLU A 71 27.92 49.12 -16.77
N GLY A 72 28.77 48.12 -16.54
CA GLY A 72 29.70 48.05 -15.41
C GLY A 72 30.87 47.14 -15.77
N ILE A 73 31.86 47.72 -16.44
CA ILE A 73 33.15 47.12 -16.76
C ILE A 73 33.90 46.82 -15.44
N GLY A 74 34.37 45.59 -15.27
CA GLY A 74 35.20 45.21 -14.12
C GLY A 74 35.92 43.88 -14.35
N ASN A 75 37.24 43.96 -14.53
CA ASN A 75 38.20 42.88 -14.76
C ASN A 75 37.98 41.61 -13.91
N VAL A 76 38.00 40.44 -14.54
CA VAL A 76 38.26 39.16 -13.86
C VAL A 76 39.61 38.64 -14.32
N GLN A 77 40.61 38.81 -13.44
CA GLN A 77 41.85 38.06 -13.51
C GLN A 77 41.57 36.61 -13.13
N THR A 78 42.09 35.72 -13.96
CA THR A 78 42.29 34.30 -13.74
C THR A 78 43.20 34.06 -12.54
N GLU A 79 42.68 33.44 -11.48
CA GLU A 79 43.51 32.67 -10.54
C GLU A 79 42.87 31.30 -10.25
N SER A 80 43.54 30.28 -10.79
CA SER A 80 43.36 28.87 -10.52
C SER A 80 44.11 28.53 -9.22
N SER A 81 43.41 28.32 -8.11
CA SER A 81 43.92 27.54 -6.98
C SER A 81 42.82 27.17 -5.98
N HIS A 82 42.14 26.04 -6.18
CA HIS A 82 41.39 25.38 -5.11
C HIS A 82 41.38 23.86 -5.29
N LEU A 83 42.49 23.22 -4.91
CA LEU A 83 42.50 21.83 -4.46
C LEU A 83 42.75 21.86 -2.96
N VAL A 84 41.68 22.04 -2.19
CA VAL A 84 41.70 21.82 -0.75
C VAL A 84 41.75 20.31 -0.54
N SER A 85 42.89 19.83 -0.03
CA SER A 85 43.08 18.43 0.33
C SER A 85 42.04 18.03 1.38
N LEU A 86 41.19 17.05 1.06
CA LEU A 86 40.12 16.54 1.94
C LEU A 86 40.63 16.05 3.32
N THR A 87 41.93 15.86 3.48
CA THR A 87 42.56 15.62 4.80
C THR A 87 42.49 16.82 5.75
N SER A 88 42.33 18.06 5.26
CA SER A 88 42.19 19.24 6.14
C SER A 88 40.79 19.38 6.74
N ILE A 89 39.77 18.72 6.18
CA ILE A 89 38.38 18.75 6.70
C ILE A 89 38.26 17.91 7.99
N ALA A 90 39.15 16.95 8.20
CA ALA A 90 39.21 16.18 9.44
C ALA A 90 39.75 17.00 10.65
N HIS A 91 40.24 18.23 10.43
CA HIS A 91 40.76 19.13 11.46
C HIS A 91 40.01 20.46 11.47
N GLY A 92 38.74 20.42 11.88
CA GLY A 92 38.05 21.59 12.45
C GLY A 92 37.67 22.73 11.49
N ALA A 93 37.72 22.54 10.17
CA ALA A 93 37.11 23.51 9.26
C ALA A 93 35.58 23.36 9.28
N ASP A 94 34.87 24.45 9.55
CA ASP A 94 33.41 24.51 9.54
C ASP A 94 32.87 23.93 8.23
N LEU A 95 32.16 22.80 8.30
CA LEU A 95 31.46 22.27 7.14
C LEU A 95 30.41 23.31 6.71
N PRO A 96 30.32 23.66 5.42
CA PRO A 96 29.30 24.57 4.95
C PRO A 96 27.92 24.02 5.30
N CYS A 97 27.12 24.82 6.02
CA CYS A 97 25.74 24.49 6.35
C CYS A 97 24.94 24.32 5.05
N CYS A 98 24.65 23.07 4.67
CA CYS A 98 23.65 22.78 3.62
C CYS A 98 22.27 22.58 4.25
N ASP A 99 21.23 22.80 3.44
CA ASP A 99 19.84 22.44 3.80
C ASP A 99 19.65 20.94 4.06
N CYS A 100 20.59 20.12 3.57
CA CYS A 100 20.63 18.68 3.78
C CYS A 100 21.20 18.25 5.14
N SER A 101 21.68 19.19 5.97
CA SER A 101 22.45 18.90 7.20
C SER A 101 21.68 18.08 8.23
N SER A 102 20.37 18.31 8.39
CA SER A 102 19.51 17.55 9.31
C SER A 102 19.38 16.07 8.90
N ILE A 103 19.26 15.81 7.59
CA ILE A 103 19.19 14.46 7.04
C ILE A 103 20.58 13.81 7.03
N CYS A 104 21.61 14.59 6.69
CA CYS A 104 22.99 14.14 6.53
C CYS A 104 23.77 14.10 7.85
N PHE A 105 23.17 14.43 8.99
CA PHE A 105 23.87 14.45 10.28
C PHE A 105 24.64 13.14 10.59
N PRO A 106 24.07 11.93 10.37
CA PRO A 106 24.82 10.69 10.55
C PRO A 106 26.03 10.60 9.62
N LEU A 107 25.89 11.01 8.36
CA LEU A 107 26.99 11.04 7.39
C LEU A 107 28.07 12.04 7.80
N ILE A 108 27.69 13.27 8.14
CA ILE A 108 28.61 14.32 8.62
C ILE A 108 29.40 13.81 9.82
N THR A 109 28.72 13.22 10.81
CA THR A 109 29.36 12.65 12.01
C THR A 109 30.37 11.54 11.65
N LEU A 110 30.00 10.65 10.72
CA LEU A 110 30.87 9.56 10.27
C LEU A 110 32.08 10.04 9.46
N ILE A 111 31.92 11.12 8.69
CA ILE A 111 32.99 11.77 7.93
C ILE A 111 33.95 12.48 8.90
N SER A 112 33.42 13.32 9.80
CA SER A 112 34.22 14.13 10.74
C SER A 112 35.03 13.28 11.72
N THR A 113 34.51 12.12 12.14
CA THR A 113 35.24 11.20 13.02
C THR A 113 36.32 10.37 12.29
N GLY A 114 36.36 10.42 10.95
CA GLY A 114 37.22 9.58 10.12
C GLY A 114 36.92 8.07 10.23
N TYR A 115 35.84 7.69 10.93
CA TYR A 115 35.49 6.29 11.15
C TYR A 115 35.10 5.59 9.85
N LEU A 116 34.46 6.35 8.95
CA LEU A 116 34.07 5.87 7.63
C LEU A 116 35.28 5.47 6.78
N ALA A 117 36.40 6.18 6.89
CA ALA A 117 37.62 5.85 6.14
C ALA A 117 38.24 4.51 6.55
N LYS A 118 38.09 4.14 7.83
CA LYS A 118 38.76 2.99 8.45
C LYS A 118 38.00 1.67 8.34
N SER A 119 36.71 1.69 8.01
CA SER A 119 35.83 0.52 8.14
C SER A 119 35.00 0.27 6.89
N SER A 120 35.33 -0.79 6.15
CA SER A 120 34.59 -1.21 4.94
C SER A 120 33.12 -1.52 5.24
N ILE A 121 32.82 -2.12 6.39
CA ILE A 121 31.44 -2.37 6.82
C ILE A 121 30.67 -1.07 7.07
N MET A 122 31.33 -0.02 7.56
CA MET A 122 30.70 1.28 7.71
C MET A 122 30.50 1.97 6.36
N LYS A 123 31.50 1.93 5.46
CA LYS A 123 31.35 2.43 4.09
C LYS A 123 30.12 1.83 3.42
N TYR A 124 29.99 0.51 3.47
CA TYR A 124 28.84 -0.22 2.98
C TYR A 124 27.52 0.22 3.64
N ARG A 125 27.47 0.28 4.97
CA ARG A 125 26.25 0.68 5.71
C ARG A 125 25.84 2.12 5.42
N THR A 126 26.80 3.03 5.26
CA THR A 126 26.55 4.43 4.95
C THR A 126 26.03 4.61 3.52
N VAL A 127 26.63 3.94 2.54
CA VAL A 127 26.11 3.92 1.16
C VAL A 127 24.69 3.38 1.13
N ARG A 128 24.46 2.25 1.81
CA ARG A 128 23.12 1.65 1.91
C ARG A 128 22.12 2.59 2.59
N TRP A 129 22.53 3.26 3.66
CA TRP A 129 21.68 4.22 4.36
C TRP A 129 21.31 5.40 3.46
N ILE A 130 22.26 5.97 2.72
CA ILE A 130 21.94 7.04 1.76
C ILE A 130 21.01 6.53 0.66
N GLN A 131 21.23 5.32 0.15
CA GLN A 131 20.34 4.70 -0.82
C GLN A 131 18.91 4.57 -0.28
N ILE A 132 18.76 4.15 0.98
CA ILE A 132 17.46 4.08 1.67
C ILE A 132 16.85 5.47 1.84
N VAL A 133 17.63 6.49 2.20
CA VAL A 133 17.13 7.87 2.40
C VAL A 133 16.91 8.64 1.08
N SER A 134 17.29 8.05 -0.06
CA SER A 134 17.39 8.66 -1.39
C SER A 134 18.64 9.52 -1.60
N TRP A 135 19.33 9.24 -2.72
CA TRP A 135 20.45 10.05 -3.18
C TRP A 135 20.09 11.53 -3.31
N GLN A 136 18.85 11.84 -3.75
CA GLN A 136 18.38 13.22 -3.99
C GLN A 136 18.43 14.10 -2.74
N CYS A 137 18.34 13.52 -1.55
CA CYS A 137 18.37 14.25 -0.28
C CYS A 137 19.78 14.61 0.20
N VAL A 138 20.81 14.13 -0.49
CA VAL A 138 22.21 14.42 -0.21
C VAL A 138 22.72 15.42 -1.25
N CYS A 139 23.17 16.59 -0.81
CA CYS A 139 23.72 17.59 -1.72
C CYS A 139 25.00 17.08 -2.42
N ASP A 140 25.39 17.73 -3.51
CA ASP A 140 26.57 17.32 -4.29
C ASP A 140 27.85 17.31 -3.46
N PHE A 141 27.98 18.22 -2.49
CA PHE A 141 29.14 18.27 -1.60
C PHE A 141 29.27 17.00 -0.75
N HIS A 142 28.21 16.61 -0.04
CA HIS A 142 28.23 15.41 0.81
C HIS A 142 28.32 14.12 -0.01
N LEU A 143 27.73 14.10 -1.20
CA LEU A 143 27.82 12.96 -2.09
C LEU A 143 29.25 12.76 -2.62
N ARG A 144 29.94 13.85 -3.00
CA ARG A 144 31.36 13.83 -3.35
C ARG A 144 32.23 13.39 -2.18
N ALA A 145 32.02 13.96 -1.00
CA ALA A 145 32.79 13.60 0.19
C ALA A 145 32.66 12.09 0.51
N LEU A 146 31.46 11.52 0.41
CA LEU A 146 31.25 10.08 0.56
C LEU A 146 32.00 9.29 -0.53
N ALA A 147 31.87 9.70 -1.80
CA ALA A 147 32.53 9.05 -2.92
C ALA A 147 34.05 9.05 -2.76
N ASP A 148 34.64 10.16 -2.35
CA ASP A 148 36.08 10.29 -2.13
C ASP A 148 36.58 9.38 -1.01
N ILE A 149 35.79 9.22 0.07
CA ILE A 149 36.13 8.31 1.18
C ILE A 149 36.09 6.83 0.74
N ILE A 150 35.20 6.50 -0.19
CA ILE A 150 34.94 5.12 -0.60
C ILE A 150 35.85 4.70 -1.74
N MET A 151 35.95 5.52 -2.77
CA MET A 151 36.66 5.21 -4.02
C MET A 151 38.04 5.86 -4.09
N GLY A 152 38.36 6.75 -3.16
CA GLY A 152 39.57 7.56 -3.18
C GLY A 152 39.40 8.86 -4.00
N PRO A 153 40.31 9.83 -3.84
CA PRO A 153 40.31 11.07 -4.61
C PRO A 153 40.75 10.77 -6.04
N SER A 154 39.80 10.49 -6.95
CA SER A 154 40.14 10.01 -8.29
C SER A 154 39.19 10.46 -9.40
N LEU A 155 38.18 11.28 -9.10
CA LEU A 155 37.25 11.74 -10.12
C LEU A 155 37.38 13.26 -10.28
N ASP A 156 37.90 13.69 -11.43
CA ASP A 156 37.84 15.10 -11.83
C ASP A 156 36.38 15.51 -11.97
N ASN A 157 35.88 16.22 -10.96
CA ASN A 157 34.55 16.81 -10.84
C ASN A 157 33.42 16.00 -11.52
N PRO A 158 33.17 14.77 -11.07
CA PRO A 158 32.14 13.92 -11.67
C PRO A 158 30.77 14.57 -11.47
N CYS A 159 29.95 14.54 -12.52
CA CYS A 159 28.55 14.92 -12.38
C CYS A 159 27.87 13.96 -11.39
N ARG A 160 26.84 14.48 -10.70
CA ARG A 160 26.08 13.78 -9.66
C ARG A 160 25.67 12.35 -10.04
N VAL A 161 25.18 12.16 -11.26
CA VAL A 161 24.74 10.84 -11.78
C VAL A 161 25.89 9.82 -11.78
N ARG A 162 27.12 10.24 -12.11
CA ARG A 162 28.29 9.35 -12.10
C ARG A 162 28.69 8.98 -10.68
N LEU A 163 28.61 9.92 -9.73
CA LEU A 163 28.86 9.64 -8.31
C LEU A 163 27.89 8.59 -7.76
N ILE A 164 26.59 8.78 -8.03
CA ILE A 164 25.54 7.84 -7.60
C ILE A 164 25.82 6.44 -8.17
N ARG A 165 26.02 6.32 -9.49
CA ARG A 165 26.30 5.02 -10.12
C ARG A 165 27.54 4.34 -9.55
N ALA A 166 28.59 5.10 -9.27
CA ALA A 166 29.83 4.55 -8.75
C ALA A 166 29.67 4.05 -7.30
N LEU A 167 28.92 4.78 -6.47
CA LEU A 167 28.55 4.34 -5.12
C LEU A 167 27.62 3.12 -5.13
N GLU A 168 26.66 3.07 -6.05
CA GLU A 168 25.78 1.91 -6.26
C GLU A 168 26.57 0.68 -6.75
N THR A 169 27.56 0.89 -7.62
CA THR A 169 28.48 -0.18 -8.07
C THR A 169 29.29 -0.71 -6.90
N TYR A 170 29.84 0.18 -6.06
CA TYR A 170 30.55 -0.22 -4.84
C TYR A 170 29.65 -1.04 -3.91
N TYR A 171 28.40 -0.62 -3.71
CA TYR A 171 27.42 -1.37 -2.93
C TYR A 171 27.16 -2.77 -3.52
N GLY A 172 26.85 -2.85 -4.81
CA GLY A 172 26.58 -4.11 -5.51
C GLY A 172 27.72 -5.12 -5.40
N CYS A 173 28.97 -4.66 -5.52
CA CYS A 173 30.16 -5.50 -5.36
C CYS A 173 30.36 -6.05 -3.93
N HIS A 174 29.78 -5.41 -2.91
CA HIS A 174 29.89 -5.83 -1.52
C HIS A 174 28.74 -6.73 -1.05
N ILE A 175 27.62 -6.78 -1.77
CA ILE A 175 26.51 -7.71 -1.51
C ILE A 175 26.98 -9.16 -1.65
N THR A 176 27.92 -9.43 -2.56
CA THR A 176 28.43 -10.79 -2.84
C THR A 176 29.42 -11.32 -1.80
N ILE A 177 29.92 -10.49 -0.87
CA ILE A 177 31.04 -10.85 0.03
C ILE A 177 30.59 -11.14 1.47
N SER A 178 29.33 -10.89 1.84
CA SER A 178 28.87 -11.44 3.13
C SER A 178 28.72 -12.95 3.01
N PRO A 179 29.46 -13.78 3.78
CA PRO A 179 29.17 -15.19 3.86
C PRO A 179 27.73 -15.29 4.33
N THR A 180 26.85 -15.70 3.43
CA THR A 180 25.46 -15.98 3.71
C THR A 180 25.47 -17.06 4.78
N LYS A 181 25.42 -16.66 6.06
CA LYS A 181 24.76 -17.49 7.07
C LYS A 181 23.40 -17.71 6.45
N SER A 182 23.18 -18.94 5.95
CA SER A 182 21.97 -19.30 5.23
C SER A 182 20.81 -18.74 6.03
N VAL A 183 20.13 -17.76 5.43
CA VAL A 183 18.88 -17.26 5.96
C VAL A 183 18.02 -18.52 6.10
N PRO A 184 17.44 -18.80 7.28
CA PRO A 184 16.62 -20.00 7.44
C PRO A 184 15.60 -19.99 6.30
N ALA A 185 15.65 -21.01 5.45
CA ALA A 185 14.69 -21.11 4.36
C ALA A 185 13.29 -21.32 4.95
N LEU A 186 12.26 -20.88 4.25
CA LEU A 186 10.89 -21.28 4.56
C LEU A 186 10.82 -22.81 4.41
N THR A 187 10.54 -23.53 5.49
CA THR A 187 10.56 -25.00 5.49
C THR A 187 9.15 -25.54 5.44
N GLY A 188 8.81 -26.26 4.37
CA GLY A 188 7.55 -27.01 4.30
C GLY A 188 6.31 -26.11 4.29
N MET A 189 6.23 -25.18 3.34
CA MET A 189 5.01 -24.40 3.12
C MET A 189 3.86 -25.31 2.72
N ALA A 190 2.70 -25.13 3.35
CA ALA A 190 1.47 -25.81 3.01
C ALA A 190 1.05 -25.51 1.56
N SER A 191 0.36 -26.46 0.94
CA SER A 191 -0.18 -26.25 -0.40
C SER A 191 -1.25 -25.14 -0.40
N ARG A 192 -1.51 -24.53 -1.56
CA ARG A 192 -2.62 -23.56 -1.71
C ARG A 192 -3.93 -24.18 -1.24
N GLN A 193 -4.20 -25.43 -1.61
CA GLN A 193 -5.38 -26.17 -1.18
C GLN A 193 -5.48 -26.24 0.35
N GLN A 194 -4.38 -26.55 1.04
CA GLN A 194 -4.37 -26.63 2.50
C GLN A 194 -4.56 -25.25 3.14
N LEU A 195 -3.91 -24.20 2.63
CA LEU A 195 -4.10 -22.83 3.14
C LEU A 195 -5.55 -22.35 2.95
N PHE A 196 -6.15 -22.61 1.78
CA PHE A 196 -7.56 -22.31 1.54
C PHE A 196 -8.47 -23.11 2.46
N ALA A 197 -8.26 -24.42 2.59
CA ALA A 197 -9.06 -25.28 3.47
C ALA A 197 -9.00 -24.82 4.93
N ARG A 198 -7.82 -24.37 5.39
CA ARG A 198 -7.61 -23.83 6.74
C ARG A 198 -8.39 -22.53 6.99
N LEU A 199 -8.52 -21.68 5.99
CA LEU A 199 -9.00 -20.30 6.15
C LEU A 199 -10.42 -20.06 5.67
N THR A 200 -10.92 -20.86 4.73
CA THR A 200 -12.13 -20.54 3.96
C THR A 200 -13.33 -21.44 4.24
N ASP A 201 -13.20 -22.51 5.05
CA ASP A 201 -14.23 -23.55 5.28
C ASP A 201 -14.82 -24.17 3.97
N LEU A 202 -14.30 -23.79 2.79
CA LEU A 202 -14.93 -23.99 1.49
C LEU A 202 -13.86 -24.50 0.51
N SER A 203 -13.88 -25.80 0.27
CA SER A 203 -13.06 -26.42 -0.78
C SER A 203 -13.31 -25.83 -2.17
N LEU A 204 -14.52 -25.30 -2.42
CA LEU A 204 -14.92 -24.64 -3.67
C LEU A 204 -14.26 -23.26 -3.87
N SER A 205 -13.73 -22.64 -2.81
CA SER A 205 -13.18 -21.28 -2.90
C SER A 205 -11.91 -21.19 -3.75
N LEU A 206 -11.07 -22.24 -3.76
CA LEU A 206 -9.88 -22.24 -4.60
C LEU A 206 -10.25 -22.40 -6.09
N GLU A 207 -11.19 -23.29 -6.40
CA GLU A 207 -11.66 -23.50 -7.77
C GLU A 207 -12.30 -22.22 -8.32
N MET A 208 -13.18 -21.58 -7.54
CA MET A 208 -13.77 -20.29 -7.92
C MET A 208 -12.72 -19.20 -8.12
N TRP A 209 -11.71 -19.15 -7.24
CA TRP A 209 -10.60 -18.21 -7.39
C TRP A 209 -9.82 -18.44 -8.68
N GLU A 210 -9.49 -19.69 -9.00
CA GLU A 210 -8.77 -20.05 -10.23
C GLU A 210 -9.59 -19.80 -11.50
N GLN A 211 -10.92 -19.95 -11.42
CA GLN A 211 -11.82 -19.73 -12.55
C GLN A 211 -12.13 -18.25 -12.78
N THR A 212 -12.36 -17.47 -11.72
CA THR A 212 -12.91 -16.11 -11.84
C THR A 212 -11.91 -15.01 -11.51
N GLY A 213 -10.83 -15.36 -10.80
CA GLY A 213 -9.92 -14.39 -10.20
C GLY A 213 -10.56 -13.57 -9.08
N VAL A 214 -11.72 -13.98 -8.56
CA VAL A 214 -12.46 -13.29 -7.50
C VAL A 214 -12.75 -14.27 -6.37
N LEU A 215 -12.37 -13.88 -5.16
CA LEU A 215 -12.66 -14.61 -3.93
C LEU A 215 -13.50 -13.72 -3.03
N TYR A 216 -14.73 -14.15 -2.74
CA TYR A 216 -15.61 -13.50 -1.75
C TYR A 216 -15.70 -14.36 -0.49
N MET A 217 -15.37 -13.76 0.65
CA MET A 217 -15.38 -14.39 1.96
C MET A 217 -16.29 -13.63 2.92
N PRO A 218 -17.53 -14.11 3.13
CA PRO A 218 -18.42 -13.51 4.10
C PRO A 218 -17.86 -13.67 5.51
N ALA A 219 -18.07 -12.65 6.36
CA ALA A 219 -17.74 -12.69 7.78
C ALA A 219 -16.25 -12.97 8.10
N PHE A 220 -15.32 -12.73 7.16
CA PHE A 220 -13.89 -13.00 7.39
C PHE A 220 -13.34 -12.26 8.62
N PHE A 221 -13.79 -11.02 8.82
CA PHE A 221 -13.42 -10.16 9.94
C PHE A 221 -14.50 -10.11 11.04
N ASP A 222 -15.41 -11.09 11.12
CA ASP A 222 -16.45 -11.09 12.16
C ASP A 222 -15.87 -11.19 13.59
N TYR A 223 -14.62 -11.60 13.77
CA TYR A 223 -13.96 -11.53 15.08
C TYR A 223 -13.88 -10.09 15.63
N LEU A 224 -13.83 -9.06 14.76
CA LEU A 224 -13.92 -7.65 15.17
C LEU A 224 -15.33 -7.32 15.68
N ARG A 225 -16.35 -7.84 15.00
CA ARG A 225 -17.77 -7.71 15.40
C ARG A 225 -18.05 -8.41 16.73
N GLU A 226 -17.53 -9.62 16.91
CA GLU A 226 -17.67 -10.41 18.13
C GLU A 226 -16.98 -9.74 19.32
N ALA A 227 -15.85 -9.07 19.08
CA ALA A 227 -15.17 -8.24 20.06
C ALA A 227 -15.86 -6.87 20.32
N GLY A 228 -16.99 -6.58 19.66
CA GLY A 228 -17.73 -5.33 19.83
C GLY A 228 -17.13 -4.10 19.11
N ILE A 229 -16.07 -4.29 18.32
CA ILE A 229 -15.34 -3.19 17.67
C ILE A 229 -16.23 -2.48 16.65
N PHE A 230 -16.93 -3.23 15.79
CA PHE A 230 -17.75 -2.62 14.73
C PHE A 230 -18.89 -1.78 15.30
N GLN A 231 -19.62 -2.30 16.28
CA GLN A 231 -20.71 -1.59 16.95
C GLN A 231 -20.19 -0.33 17.65
N ARG A 232 -18.99 -0.41 18.21
CA ARG A 232 -18.33 0.73 18.85
C ARG A 232 -17.94 1.81 17.85
N VAL A 233 -17.37 1.43 16.71
CA VAL A 233 -17.09 2.36 15.61
C VAL A 233 -18.39 3.00 15.12
N GLU A 234 -19.46 2.23 14.88
CA GLU A 234 -20.78 2.78 14.52
C GLU A 234 -21.29 3.81 15.53
N LEU A 235 -21.15 3.51 16.82
CA LEU A 235 -21.51 4.43 17.91
C LEU A 235 -20.71 5.73 17.83
N ILE A 236 -19.39 5.65 17.66
CA ILE A 236 -18.51 6.81 17.46
C ILE A 236 -18.99 7.62 16.25
N LEU A 237 -19.15 6.98 15.09
CA LEU A 237 -19.59 7.62 13.84
C LEU A 237 -20.96 8.30 13.94
N SER A 238 -21.87 7.74 14.75
CA SER A 238 -23.21 8.30 14.95
C SER A 238 -23.24 9.56 15.82
N LYS A 239 -22.26 9.74 16.72
CA LYS A 239 -22.20 10.83 17.70
C LYS A 239 -21.46 12.08 17.20
N ILE A 240 -20.74 11.96 16.09
CA ILE A 240 -19.85 13.02 15.60
C ILE A 240 -20.63 14.10 14.85
N ARG A 241 -20.26 15.36 15.10
CA ARG A 241 -20.79 16.53 14.39
C ARG A 241 -20.44 16.46 12.90
N PRO A 242 -21.29 16.98 11.99
CA PRO A 242 -21.02 16.94 10.55
C PRO A 242 -19.64 17.47 10.14
N GLU A 243 -19.15 18.51 10.82
CA GLU A 243 -17.86 19.18 10.58
C GLU A 243 -16.65 18.27 10.83
N GLU A 244 -16.72 17.43 11.86
CA GLU A 244 -15.61 16.54 12.27
C GLU A 244 -15.73 15.14 11.66
N ARG A 245 -16.91 14.83 11.07
CA ARG A 245 -17.26 13.48 10.61
C ARG A 245 -16.22 12.90 9.67
N VAL A 246 -15.74 13.68 8.70
CA VAL A 246 -14.76 13.19 7.72
C VAL A 246 -13.45 12.78 8.40
N SER A 247 -12.90 13.64 9.27
CA SER A 247 -11.63 13.39 9.95
C SER A 247 -11.71 12.18 10.89
N ILE A 248 -12.76 12.08 11.71
CA ILE A 248 -12.87 10.99 12.68
C ILE A 248 -13.27 9.66 12.01
N THR A 249 -14.12 9.71 10.97
CA THR A 249 -14.42 8.52 10.15
C THR A 249 -13.13 7.95 9.56
N GLN A 250 -12.30 8.84 9.00
CA GLN A 250 -11.02 8.43 8.43
C GLN A 250 -10.11 7.81 9.49
N LYS A 251 -9.98 8.42 10.68
CA LYS A 251 -9.21 7.84 11.79
C LYS A 251 -9.71 6.45 12.19
N CYS A 252 -11.02 6.25 12.30
CA CYS A 252 -11.58 4.94 12.64
C CYS A 252 -11.25 3.89 11.57
N TYR A 253 -11.38 4.24 10.29
CA TYR A 253 -11.10 3.32 9.19
C TYR A 253 -9.61 3.05 9.03
N ASP A 254 -8.76 4.04 9.29
CA ASP A 254 -7.32 3.87 9.29
C ASP A 254 -6.88 2.88 10.40
N LEU A 255 -7.45 2.98 11.61
CA LEU A 255 -7.22 2.02 12.70
C LEU A 255 -7.66 0.59 12.33
N LEU A 256 -8.83 0.45 11.72
CA LEU A 256 -9.31 -0.85 11.24
C LEU A 256 -8.41 -1.40 10.12
N CYS A 257 -7.93 -0.53 9.22
CA CYS A 257 -7.01 -0.91 8.16
C CYS A 257 -5.65 -1.37 8.72
N GLU A 258 -5.07 -0.67 9.70
CA GLU A 258 -3.85 -1.08 10.41
C GLU A 258 -4.03 -2.44 11.11
N THR A 259 -5.20 -2.68 11.70
CA THR A 259 -5.56 -3.96 12.32
C THR A 259 -5.57 -5.09 11.29
N ILE A 260 -6.19 -4.87 10.13
CA ILE A 260 -6.31 -5.88 9.06
C ILE A 260 -4.96 -6.15 8.41
N LYS A 261 -4.16 -5.12 8.13
CA LYS A 261 -2.86 -5.24 7.46
C LYS A 261 -1.88 -6.14 8.21
N GLN A 262 -2.00 -6.27 9.52
CA GLN A 262 -1.16 -7.15 10.34
C GLN A 262 -1.81 -8.51 10.67
N ASP A 263 -3.03 -8.81 10.20
CA ASP A 263 -3.71 -10.07 10.47
C ASP A 263 -3.01 -11.25 9.75
N PRO A 264 -2.45 -12.24 10.49
CA PRO A 264 -1.74 -13.35 9.87
C PRO A 264 -2.65 -14.26 9.03
N ALA A 265 -3.94 -14.36 9.33
CA ALA A 265 -4.89 -15.16 8.53
C ALA A 265 -5.15 -14.49 7.17
N TYR A 266 -5.33 -13.18 7.17
CA TYR A 266 -5.47 -12.39 5.95
C TYR A 266 -4.21 -12.50 5.08
N TYR A 267 -3.03 -12.37 5.69
CA TYR A 267 -1.75 -12.58 5.00
C TYR A 267 -1.66 -13.97 4.36
N ALA A 268 -1.95 -15.03 5.13
CA ALA A 268 -1.89 -16.41 4.62
C ALA A 268 -2.82 -16.63 3.43
N LEU A 269 -4.00 -16.03 3.46
CA LEU A 269 -4.96 -16.10 2.37
C LEU A 269 -4.44 -15.40 1.12
N VAL A 270 -3.85 -14.21 1.27
CA VAL A 270 -3.27 -13.46 0.14
C VAL A 270 -2.13 -14.22 -0.49
N VAL A 271 -1.25 -14.83 0.31
CA VAL A 271 -0.18 -15.73 -0.19
C VAL A 271 -0.77 -16.91 -0.96
N ALA A 272 -1.85 -17.52 -0.47
CA ALA A 272 -2.52 -18.63 -1.14
C ALA A 272 -3.20 -18.21 -2.45
N CYS A 273 -3.74 -16.98 -2.52
CA CYS A 273 -4.32 -16.40 -3.73
C CYS A 273 -3.25 -16.15 -4.81
N ARG A 274 -2.00 -15.89 -4.43
CA ARG A 274 -0.92 -15.72 -5.40
C ARG A 274 -0.53 -17.05 -6.04
N GLU A 275 -0.50 -17.05 -7.36
CA GLU A 275 -0.06 -18.22 -8.12
C GLU A 275 1.44 -18.54 -7.94
N ASP A 276 2.28 -17.52 -7.72
CA ASP A 276 3.72 -17.70 -7.43
C ASP A 276 4.01 -18.09 -5.97
N GLN A 277 2.97 -18.10 -5.13
CA GLN A 277 3.05 -18.33 -3.68
C GLN A 277 4.15 -17.48 -3.00
N ASN A 278 4.45 -16.29 -3.52
CA ASN A 278 5.43 -15.46 -2.87
C ASN A 278 4.90 -15.00 -1.51
N TRP A 279 5.64 -15.38 -0.48
CA TRP A 279 5.31 -15.11 0.91
C TRP A 279 5.86 -13.76 1.40
N LYS A 280 6.75 -13.11 0.66
CA LYS A 280 7.32 -11.79 1.00
C LYS A 280 6.45 -10.71 0.39
N LEU A 281 5.55 -10.16 1.20
CA LEU A 281 4.56 -9.18 0.76
C LEU A 281 4.75 -7.85 1.49
N LEU A 282 4.31 -6.77 0.86
CA LEU A 282 4.28 -5.45 1.46
C LEU A 282 2.94 -4.79 1.15
N HIS A 283 2.30 -4.21 2.17
CA HIS A 283 1.11 -3.39 1.94
C HIS A 283 1.51 -2.08 1.27
N ARG A 284 0.81 -1.74 0.20
CA ARG A 284 0.99 -0.42 -0.41
C ARG A 284 0.29 0.64 0.44
N PRO A 285 0.87 1.84 0.52
CA PRO A 285 0.12 3.03 0.91
C PRO A 285 -1.09 3.19 -0.01
N GLU A 286 -2.22 3.58 0.56
CA GLU A 286 -3.40 3.86 -0.23
C GLU A 286 -3.16 5.15 -1.02
N ILE A 287 -3.19 5.02 -2.34
CA ILE A 287 -3.07 6.15 -3.26
C ILE A 287 -4.50 6.54 -3.63
N THR A 288 -5.00 7.62 -3.03
CA THR A 288 -6.30 8.19 -3.42
C THR A 288 -6.14 8.85 -4.77
N ALA A 289 -7.02 8.52 -5.73
CA ALA A 289 -7.03 9.20 -7.02
C ALA A 289 -7.16 10.72 -6.78
N PRO A 290 -6.41 11.55 -7.53
CA PRO A 290 -6.46 13.00 -7.34
C PRO A 290 -7.90 13.49 -7.49
N HIS A 291 -8.30 14.34 -6.55
CA HIS A 291 -9.61 15.00 -6.57
C HIS A 291 -9.79 15.72 -7.92
N GLY A 292 -10.66 15.18 -8.77
CA GLY A 292 -10.93 15.74 -10.11
C GLY A 292 -11.01 14.73 -11.25
N SER A 293 -10.58 13.48 -11.06
CA SER A 293 -10.89 12.44 -12.05
C SER A 293 -12.36 12.05 -11.93
N ILE A 294 -13.21 12.67 -12.77
CA ILE A 294 -14.62 12.31 -12.88
C ILE A 294 -14.69 10.96 -13.60
N MET A 295 -14.68 9.87 -12.83
CA MET A 295 -14.99 8.55 -13.36
C MET A 295 -16.48 8.45 -13.64
N LYS A 296 -16.84 8.01 -14.85
CA LYS A 296 -18.25 7.79 -15.18
C LYS A 296 -18.76 6.54 -14.46
N LEU A 297 -20.07 6.49 -14.24
CA LEU A 297 -20.72 5.40 -13.50
C LEU A 297 -20.42 4.01 -14.10
N ASP A 298 -20.33 3.93 -15.43
CA ASP A 298 -20.09 2.69 -16.18
C ASP A 298 -18.63 2.48 -16.59
N ASP A 299 -17.71 3.30 -16.09
CA ASP A 299 -16.29 3.09 -16.35
C ASP A 299 -15.78 1.88 -15.56
N VAL A 300 -15.00 1.05 -16.24
CA VAL A 300 -14.23 -0.06 -15.68
C VAL A 300 -12.75 0.26 -15.73
N THR A 301 -12.02 -0.17 -14.70
CA THR A 301 -10.56 -0.09 -14.65
C THR A 301 -9.99 -1.39 -14.11
N PHE A 302 -8.71 -1.61 -14.36
CA PHE A 302 -8.00 -2.66 -13.65
C PHE A 302 -7.83 -2.28 -12.17
N SER A 303 -7.61 -3.30 -11.36
CA SER A 303 -7.40 -3.14 -9.93
C SER A 303 -5.98 -2.64 -9.60
N VAL A 304 -5.07 -2.66 -10.57
CA VAL A 304 -3.67 -2.23 -10.47
C VAL A 304 -3.44 -0.86 -11.11
N ALA A 305 -2.33 -0.22 -10.73
CA ALA A 305 -1.93 1.03 -11.35
C ALA A 305 -1.50 0.84 -12.82
N ASN A 306 -1.66 1.87 -13.64
CA ASN A 306 -1.50 1.81 -15.09
C ASN A 306 -0.10 1.36 -15.53
N HIS A 307 0.96 1.77 -14.83
CA HIS A 307 2.32 1.34 -15.14
C HIS A 307 2.54 -0.14 -14.87
N GLN A 308 1.93 -0.68 -13.81
CA GLN A 308 2.00 -2.12 -13.51
C GLN A 308 1.27 -2.91 -14.58
N LEU A 309 0.15 -2.38 -15.07
CA LEU A 309 -0.61 -3.04 -16.12
C LEU A 309 0.23 -3.20 -17.40
N GLN A 310 1.01 -2.18 -17.76
CA GLN A 310 1.95 -2.28 -18.89
C GLN A 310 2.99 -3.39 -18.66
N GLN A 311 3.61 -3.43 -17.49
CA GLN A 311 4.58 -4.50 -17.14
C GLN A 311 3.93 -5.88 -17.15
N MET A 312 2.72 -6.02 -16.63
CA MET A 312 2.00 -7.30 -16.65
C MET A 312 1.71 -7.79 -18.07
N VAL A 313 1.51 -6.88 -19.03
CA VAL A 313 1.30 -7.21 -20.45
C VAL A 313 2.61 -7.60 -21.14
N GLU A 314 3.71 -6.93 -20.81
CA GLU A 314 5.02 -7.07 -21.46
C GLU A 314 5.87 -8.22 -20.87
N GLU A 315 5.95 -8.31 -19.54
CA GLU A 315 6.93 -9.13 -18.81
C GLU A 315 6.29 -10.37 -18.16
N ASN A 316 4.98 -10.58 -18.36
CA ASN A 316 4.21 -11.64 -17.70
C ASN A 316 4.32 -11.58 -16.17
N GLU A 317 4.57 -10.38 -15.63
CA GLU A 317 4.69 -10.15 -14.20
C GLU A 317 3.33 -10.33 -13.50
N LYS A 318 3.39 -10.78 -12.24
CA LYS A 318 2.21 -10.97 -11.40
C LYS A 318 2.00 -9.73 -10.56
N GLY A 319 1.09 -8.86 -11.00
CA GLY A 319 0.75 -7.62 -10.32
C GLY A 319 0.24 -7.78 -8.88
N ASP A 320 -0.17 -6.67 -8.30
CA ASP A 320 -0.58 -6.62 -6.90
C ASP A 320 -1.93 -7.32 -6.68
N ILE A 321 -2.01 -8.09 -5.59
CA ILE A 321 -3.29 -8.62 -5.13
C ILE A 321 -4.07 -7.50 -4.46
N GLN A 322 -5.35 -7.40 -4.79
CA GLN A 322 -6.20 -6.31 -4.35
C GLN A 322 -7.32 -6.87 -3.49
N SER A 323 -7.35 -6.42 -2.24
CA SER A 323 -8.33 -6.84 -1.26
C SER A 323 -9.27 -5.68 -0.95
N THR A 324 -10.53 -5.97 -0.72
CA THR A 324 -11.56 -4.99 -0.38
C THR A 324 -12.30 -5.45 0.85
N VAL A 325 -12.43 -4.55 1.83
CA VAL A 325 -13.11 -4.82 3.11
C VAL A 325 -14.18 -3.79 3.33
N ILE A 326 -15.36 -4.23 3.79
CA ILE A 326 -16.48 -3.35 4.12
C ILE A 326 -16.43 -3.01 5.59
N PHE A 327 -16.40 -1.72 5.90
CA PHE A 327 -16.39 -1.18 7.25
C PHE A 327 -17.76 -0.67 7.69
N PRO A 328 -17.95 -0.51 9.01
CA PRO A 328 -19.23 -0.10 9.57
C PRO A 328 -19.62 1.29 9.07
N SER A 329 -20.87 1.46 8.65
CA SER A 329 -21.40 2.72 8.14
C SER A 329 -22.92 2.80 8.33
N ALA A 330 -23.55 3.92 7.97
CA ALA A 330 -25.02 4.01 7.97
C ALA A 330 -25.68 2.99 7.01
N VAL A 331 -24.94 2.54 6.00
CA VAL A 331 -25.38 1.50 5.07
C VAL A 331 -24.69 0.18 5.45
N ASN A 332 -25.51 -0.84 5.74
CA ASN A 332 -25.03 -2.15 6.20
C ASN A 332 -24.51 -3.05 5.08
N THR A 333 -24.78 -2.69 3.82
CA THR A 333 -24.45 -3.49 2.64
C THR A 333 -23.93 -2.62 1.51
N SER A 334 -22.78 -2.99 0.95
CA SER A 334 -22.22 -2.36 -0.24
C SER A 334 -22.39 -3.29 -1.44
N LYS A 335 -22.85 -2.74 -2.57
CA LYS A 335 -22.87 -3.46 -3.85
C LYS A 335 -21.58 -3.16 -4.60
N LEU A 336 -20.75 -4.18 -4.76
CA LEU A 336 -19.52 -4.11 -5.54
C LEU A 336 -19.74 -4.76 -6.88
N ARG A 337 -19.20 -4.18 -7.96
CA ARG A 337 -19.29 -4.76 -9.29
C ARG A 337 -17.90 -5.02 -9.82
N VAL A 338 -17.66 -6.27 -10.19
CA VAL A 338 -16.40 -6.74 -10.77
C VAL A 338 -16.68 -7.50 -12.05
N LEU A 339 -15.70 -7.54 -12.94
CA LEU A 339 -15.75 -8.37 -14.12
C LEU A 339 -14.62 -9.38 -14.01
N PRO A 340 -14.97 -10.66 -13.72
CA PRO A 340 -14.03 -11.75 -13.74
C PRO A 340 -13.27 -11.80 -15.06
N CYS A 341 -11.95 -11.68 -15.00
CA CYS A 341 -11.09 -11.81 -16.16
C CYS A 341 -10.28 -13.08 -15.95
N SER A 342 -10.71 -14.20 -16.50
CA SER A 342 -9.96 -15.45 -16.37
C SER A 342 -8.89 -15.57 -17.46
N GLY A 343 -7.67 -15.98 -17.11
CA GLY A 343 -6.67 -16.48 -18.06
C GLY A 343 -5.99 -15.39 -18.92
N GLU A 344 -5.60 -15.75 -20.16
CA GLU A 344 -4.84 -14.85 -21.05
C GLU A 344 -5.70 -13.86 -21.85
N ASN A 345 -7.03 -13.96 -21.75
CA ASN A 345 -7.97 -13.16 -22.55
C ASN A 345 -7.78 -11.65 -22.36
N TRP A 346 -7.48 -11.21 -21.13
CA TRP A 346 -7.25 -9.80 -20.83
C TRP A 346 -5.99 -9.27 -21.53
N LYS A 347 -4.93 -10.07 -21.66
CA LYS A 347 -3.71 -9.65 -22.37
C LYS A 347 -3.98 -9.46 -23.85
N THR A 348 -4.68 -10.41 -24.47
CA THR A 348 -5.07 -10.33 -25.87
C THR A 348 -5.98 -9.13 -26.10
N TRP A 349 -6.94 -8.91 -25.20
CA TRP A 349 -7.82 -7.76 -25.27
C TRP A 349 -7.06 -6.43 -25.15
N ILE A 350 -6.11 -6.30 -24.20
CA ILE A 350 -5.29 -5.08 -24.09
C ILE A 350 -4.46 -4.87 -25.35
N LYS A 351 -3.77 -5.91 -25.85
CA LYS A 351 -2.95 -5.83 -27.07
C LYS A 351 -3.76 -5.41 -28.29
N ASN A 352 -5.00 -5.88 -28.40
CA ASN A 352 -5.89 -5.57 -29.52
C ASN A 352 -6.58 -4.20 -29.38
N SER A 353 -6.87 -3.78 -28.13
CA SER A 353 -7.61 -2.55 -27.85
C SER A 353 -6.71 -1.32 -27.76
N HIS A 354 -5.39 -1.50 -27.59
CA HIS A 354 -4.44 -0.41 -27.37
C HIS A 354 -3.23 -0.47 -28.32
N PRO A 355 -3.36 0.04 -29.55
CA PRO A 355 -2.20 0.28 -30.41
C PRO A 355 -1.42 1.50 -29.88
N SER A 356 -0.33 1.27 -29.14
CA SER A 356 0.88 2.12 -28.94
C SER A 356 0.79 3.65 -28.66
N GLU A 357 -0.37 4.29 -28.66
CA GLU A 357 -0.51 5.77 -28.70
C GLU A 357 -1.30 6.38 -27.53
N LEU A 358 -1.83 5.58 -26.60
CA LEU A 358 -2.55 6.13 -25.44
C LEU A 358 -1.59 6.59 -24.33
N SER A 359 -1.88 7.79 -23.84
CA SER A 359 -1.27 8.37 -22.65
C SER A 359 -1.36 7.40 -21.47
N PRO A 360 -0.27 7.22 -20.68
CA PRO A 360 -0.25 6.40 -19.46
C PRO A 360 -1.36 6.71 -18.45
N ASN A 361 -2.07 7.84 -18.60
CA ASN A 361 -3.08 8.32 -17.67
C ASN A 361 -4.51 7.90 -18.04
N GLN A 362 -4.73 7.18 -19.14
CA GLN A 362 -6.08 6.92 -19.67
C GLN A 362 -6.41 5.42 -19.78
N TRP A 363 -6.36 4.70 -18.66
CA TRP A 363 -6.72 3.27 -18.57
C TRP A 363 -8.06 3.07 -17.84
N SER A 364 -9.05 3.89 -18.20
CA SER A 364 -10.46 3.63 -17.91
C SER A 364 -11.22 3.42 -19.20
N TRP A 365 -12.15 2.48 -19.19
CA TRP A 365 -12.99 2.20 -20.34
C TRP A 365 -14.44 2.23 -19.95
N SER A 366 -15.29 2.81 -20.78
CA SER A 366 -16.72 2.66 -20.61
C SER A 366 -17.12 1.24 -21.02
N TRP A 367 -17.82 0.55 -20.13
CA TRP A 367 -18.35 -0.79 -20.38
C TRP A 367 -19.17 -0.85 -21.67
N ASN A 368 -19.01 -1.92 -22.45
CA ASN A 368 -19.75 -2.13 -23.70
C ASN A 368 -19.93 -3.63 -24.03
N GLU A 369 -20.77 -3.91 -25.03
CA GLU A 369 -21.10 -5.28 -25.47
C GLU A 369 -19.86 -6.07 -25.95
N ASN A 370 -18.85 -5.39 -26.51
CA ASN A 370 -17.62 -6.07 -26.92
C ASN A 370 -16.87 -6.62 -25.70
N MET A 371 -16.79 -5.86 -24.60
CA MET A 371 -16.21 -6.38 -23.36
C MET A 371 -17.01 -7.52 -22.78
N ALA A 372 -18.34 -7.46 -22.84
CA ALA A 372 -19.21 -8.57 -22.42
C ALA A 372 -18.90 -9.85 -23.22
N SER A 373 -18.65 -9.73 -24.53
CA SER A 373 -18.26 -10.87 -25.36
C SER A 373 -16.88 -11.45 -25.02
N CYS A 374 -15.94 -10.61 -24.54
CA CYS A 374 -14.58 -11.03 -24.21
C CYS A 374 -14.43 -11.60 -22.79
N PHE A 375 -15.15 -11.04 -21.83
CA PHE A 375 -14.96 -11.29 -20.41
C PHE A 375 -16.19 -11.91 -19.72
N GLY A 376 -17.33 -11.96 -20.41
CA GLY A 376 -18.59 -12.43 -19.84
C GLY A 376 -19.35 -11.34 -19.09
N ASP A 377 -20.32 -11.78 -18.30
CA ASP A 377 -21.20 -10.87 -17.56
C ASP A 377 -20.52 -10.33 -16.29
N PRO A 378 -20.80 -9.06 -15.92
CA PRO A 378 -20.35 -8.51 -14.64
C PRO A 378 -20.90 -9.30 -13.45
N LEU A 379 -20.06 -9.54 -12.47
CA LEU A 379 -20.41 -10.14 -11.19
C LEU A 379 -20.76 -9.03 -10.18
N GLU A 380 -22.00 -9.04 -9.70
CA GLU A 380 -22.46 -8.19 -8.60
C GLU A 380 -22.31 -8.90 -7.25
N ILE A 381 -21.58 -8.28 -6.34
CA ILE A 381 -21.31 -8.79 -5.00
C ILE A 381 -21.99 -7.88 -3.98
N SER A 382 -22.94 -8.43 -3.23
CA SER A 382 -23.56 -7.74 -2.09
C SER A 382 -22.80 -8.08 -0.81
N ALA A 383 -21.88 -7.20 -0.42
CA ALA A 383 -20.97 -7.40 0.70
C ALA A 383 -21.45 -6.66 1.96
N HIS A 384 -21.30 -7.31 3.11
CA HIS A 384 -21.66 -6.79 4.44
C HIS A 384 -20.41 -6.35 5.19
N VAL A 385 -20.60 -5.55 6.24
CA VAL A 385 -19.53 -5.18 7.17
C VAL A 385 -18.73 -6.41 7.63
N GLY A 386 -17.40 -6.36 7.54
CA GLY A 386 -16.51 -7.46 7.91
C GLY A 386 -16.31 -8.54 6.84
N ASP A 387 -17.00 -8.45 5.70
CA ASP A 387 -16.72 -9.30 4.54
C ASP A 387 -15.39 -8.90 3.87
N LEU A 388 -14.72 -9.89 3.29
CA LEU A 388 -13.48 -9.72 2.52
C LEU A 388 -13.71 -10.14 1.06
N ILE A 389 -13.32 -9.28 0.13
CA ILE A 389 -13.22 -9.60 -1.29
C ILE A 389 -11.74 -9.54 -1.66
N ILE A 390 -11.20 -10.56 -2.34
CA ILE A 390 -9.88 -10.52 -2.96
C ILE A 390 -10.09 -10.65 -4.46
N THR A 391 -9.38 -9.84 -5.25
CA THR A 391 -9.37 -9.97 -6.70
C THR A 391 -7.94 -10.14 -7.21
N GLN A 392 -7.82 -10.83 -8.34
CA GLN A 392 -6.58 -10.90 -9.09
C GLN A 392 -6.23 -9.51 -9.65
N PRO A 393 -4.94 -9.29 -9.98
CA PRO A 393 -4.47 -7.98 -10.46
C PRO A 393 -5.15 -7.56 -11.78
N HIS A 394 -5.52 -8.55 -12.60
CA HIS A 394 -6.15 -8.37 -13.91
C HIS A 394 -7.69 -8.41 -13.88
N THR A 395 -8.30 -8.53 -12.70
CA THR A 395 -9.76 -8.38 -12.56
C THR A 395 -10.14 -6.91 -12.79
N LEU A 396 -11.14 -6.69 -13.66
CA LEU A 396 -11.71 -5.38 -13.91
C LEU A 396 -12.72 -5.03 -12.80
N ARG A 397 -12.70 -3.79 -12.34
CA ARG A 397 -13.57 -3.26 -11.28
C ARG A 397 -14.32 -2.04 -11.81
N TRP A 398 -15.52 -1.79 -11.29
CA TRP A 398 -16.21 -0.50 -11.45
C TRP A 398 -15.78 0.42 -10.32
N PRO A 399 -14.88 1.39 -10.55
CA PRO A 399 -14.27 2.17 -9.47
C PRO A 399 -15.30 2.88 -8.61
N TYR A 400 -16.41 3.34 -9.21
CA TYR A 400 -17.53 3.96 -8.49
C TYR A 400 -18.05 3.08 -7.34
N THR A 401 -18.19 1.77 -7.57
CA THR A 401 -18.67 0.85 -6.53
C THR A 401 -17.67 0.60 -5.42
N PHE A 402 -16.37 0.79 -5.70
CA PHE A 402 -15.27 0.63 -4.74
C PHE A 402 -14.85 1.93 -4.05
N ALA A 403 -15.40 3.08 -4.47
CA ALA A 403 -15.09 4.41 -3.95
C ALA A 403 -16.01 4.84 -2.79
N SER A 404 -16.89 3.96 -2.31
CA SER A 404 -17.75 4.26 -1.16
C SER A 404 -16.90 4.47 0.09
N ASN A 405 -17.26 5.44 0.93
CA ASN A 405 -16.45 5.83 2.10
C ASN A 405 -16.16 4.67 3.06
N ASN A 406 -17.06 3.69 3.15
CA ASN A 406 -16.94 2.53 4.03
C ASN A 406 -16.29 1.32 3.35
N VAL A 407 -15.79 1.47 2.12
CA VAL A 407 -15.11 0.42 1.36
C VAL A 407 -13.63 0.75 1.35
N ILE A 408 -12.83 -0.12 1.97
CA ILE A 408 -11.38 0.05 2.01
C ILE A 408 -10.72 -0.93 1.05
N ASN A 409 -9.89 -0.39 0.17
CA ASN A 409 -9.10 -1.16 -0.78
C ASN A 409 -7.65 -1.26 -0.27
N ILE A 410 -7.16 -2.48 -0.13
CA ILE A 410 -5.81 -2.79 0.33
C ILE A 410 -5.08 -3.49 -0.81
N SER A 411 -3.96 -2.90 -1.23
CA SER A 411 -3.08 -3.48 -2.23
C SER A 411 -1.87 -4.13 -1.57
N GLN A 412 -1.50 -5.32 -2.02
CA GLN A 412 -0.30 -6.02 -1.57
C GLN A 412 0.64 -6.32 -2.73
N SER A 413 1.83 -5.76 -2.62
CA SER A 413 2.92 -5.95 -3.57
C SER A 413 3.86 -7.04 -3.12
N ARG A 414 4.42 -7.72 -4.11
CA ARG A 414 5.46 -8.72 -3.91
C ARG A 414 6.82 -8.02 -3.74
N LEU A 415 7.60 -8.55 -2.80
CA LEU A 415 9.04 -8.28 -2.75
C LEU A 415 9.81 -9.30 -3.59
N ASP A 416 10.86 -8.79 -4.21
CA ASP A 416 11.79 -9.57 -5.00
C ASP A 416 12.63 -10.54 -4.12
N ASN A 417 13.65 -11.16 -4.71
CA ASN A 417 14.54 -12.07 -3.98
C ASN A 417 15.55 -11.36 -3.07
N ASN A 418 15.90 -10.11 -3.36
CA ASN A 418 16.78 -9.34 -2.48
C ASN A 418 16.06 -8.91 -1.18
N CYS A 419 14.72 -9.02 -1.13
CA CYS A 419 13.87 -8.63 0.01
C CYS A 419 13.96 -7.13 0.35
N GLU A 420 14.46 -6.35 -0.61
CA GLU A 420 14.69 -4.91 -0.54
C GLU A 420 13.91 -4.13 -1.60
N THR A 421 13.61 -4.71 -2.75
CA THR A 421 12.89 -4.01 -3.82
C THR A 421 11.56 -4.68 -4.10
N LEU A 422 10.57 -3.88 -4.48
CA LEU A 422 9.37 -4.42 -5.10
C LEU A 422 9.76 -5.14 -6.41
N GLU A 423 9.03 -6.19 -6.77
CA GLU A 423 9.35 -7.03 -7.95
C GLU A 423 9.51 -6.21 -9.22
N ASN A 424 8.64 -5.22 -9.41
CA ASN A 424 8.65 -4.36 -10.59
C ASN A 424 9.85 -3.41 -10.66
N GLY A 425 10.71 -3.32 -9.63
CA GLY A 425 11.93 -2.51 -9.58
C GLY A 425 11.75 -0.99 -9.69
N LEU A 426 10.54 -0.51 -9.98
CA LEU A 426 10.26 0.89 -10.33
C LEU A 426 9.91 1.77 -9.13
N GLU A 427 9.51 1.18 -8.00
CA GLU A 427 8.86 1.89 -6.89
C GLU A 427 9.68 1.86 -5.59
N GLY A 428 11.01 1.89 -5.76
CA GLY A 428 11.94 2.09 -4.65
C GLY A 428 12.10 0.91 -3.72
N TRP A 429 12.62 1.19 -2.53
CA TRP A 429 13.00 0.19 -1.53
C TRP A 429 11.86 -0.03 -0.55
N TRP A 430 11.61 -1.28 -0.10
CA TRP A 430 10.62 -1.58 0.94
C TRP A 430 10.73 -0.70 2.19
N ALA A 431 11.97 -0.36 2.59
CA ALA A 431 12.27 0.52 3.71
C ALA A 431 11.80 1.96 3.48
N GLN A 432 11.70 2.41 2.24
CA GLN A 432 11.16 3.73 1.88
C GLN A 432 9.64 3.76 1.97
N LEU A 433 8.97 2.70 1.51
CA LEU A 433 7.51 2.54 1.58
C LEU A 433 7.00 2.34 3.02
N ALA A 434 7.82 1.75 3.88
CA ALA A 434 7.55 1.54 5.30
C ALA A 434 7.51 2.80 6.15
N ILE A 435 8.27 3.83 5.75
CA ILE A 435 8.39 5.06 6.53
C ILE A 435 7.21 5.94 6.14
N SER A 436 6.06 5.72 6.78
CA SER A 436 4.89 6.60 6.65
C SER A 436 5.23 8.08 6.94
N LYS A 437 6.30 8.37 7.68
CA LYS A 437 6.78 9.73 8.00
C LYS A 437 7.40 10.48 6.81
N ASN A 438 7.74 9.79 5.73
CA ASN A 438 8.35 10.39 4.53
C ASN A 438 7.30 10.70 3.45
N SER A 439 6.05 10.30 3.67
CA SER A 439 4.92 10.37 2.74
C SER A 439 4.78 11.71 1.96
N PRO A 440 4.72 12.90 2.60
CA PRO A 440 4.46 14.12 1.83
C PRO A 440 5.68 14.64 1.05
N ARG A 441 6.90 14.27 1.46
CA ARG A 441 8.14 14.78 0.84
C ARG A 441 8.78 13.80 -0.14
N TYR A 442 8.44 12.52 -0.02
CA TYR A 442 9.06 11.45 -0.79
C TYR A 442 8.06 10.66 -1.63
N GLY A 443 6.75 10.91 -1.55
CA GLY A 443 5.77 10.27 -2.45
C GLY A 443 6.15 10.41 -3.93
N GLU A 444 6.58 11.60 -4.35
CA GLU A 444 7.06 11.85 -5.73
C GLU A 444 8.39 11.16 -6.07
N ILE A 445 9.23 10.86 -5.07
CA ILE A 445 10.57 10.29 -5.24
C ILE A 445 10.52 8.75 -5.16
N CYS A 446 9.68 8.20 -4.29
CA CYS A 446 9.59 6.78 -3.97
C CYS A 446 8.76 5.98 -4.99
N PHE A 447 7.78 6.60 -5.65
CA PHE A 447 7.00 5.94 -6.71
C PHE A 447 7.55 6.21 -8.12
N GLY A 448 8.69 6.91 -8.23
CA GLY A 448 9.37 7.19 -9.49
C GLY A 448 8.79 8.38 -10.26
N THR A 449 9.64 9.04 -11.04
CA THR A 449 9.32 10.24 -11.84
C THR A 449 8.26 10.04 -12.93
N ARG A 450 7.81 8.80 -13.17
CA ARG A 450 6.78 8.47 -14.16
C ARG A 450 5.35 8.63 -13.65
N HIS A 451 5.12 8.84 -12.35
CA HIS A 451 3.78 9.12 -11.83
C HIS A 451 3.29 10.54 -12.09
N GLY A 452 4.11 11.36 -12.76
CA GLY A 452 3.79 12.75 -13.02
C GLY A 452 3.61 13.52 -11.71
N THR A 453 3.50 14.83 -11.83
CA THR A 453 3.06 15.74 -10.77
C THR A 453 1.57 15.54 -10.43
N LEU A 454 1.11 14.30 -10.32
CA LEU A 454 -0.21 13.99 -9.78
C LEU A 454 -0.07 14.08 -8.26
N ASN A 455 -0.70 15.10 -7.67
CA ASN A 455 -0.83 15.30 -6.23
C ASN A 455 -1.61 14.14 -5.61
N TYR A 456 -0.96 12.98 -5.48
CA TYR A 456 -1.47 11.87 -4.72
C TYR A 456 -1.32 12.23 -3.25
N HIS A 457 -2.44 12.56 -2.62
CA HIS A 457 -2.49 12.74 -1.18
C HIS A 457 -2.39 11.35 -0.54
N MET A 458 -1.18 10.92 -0.20
CA MET A 458 -1.04 9.87 0.81
C MET A 458 -1.74 10.37 2.08
N ARG A 459 -2.58 9.51 2.68
CA ARG A 459 -3.30 9.85 3.91
C ARG A 459 -2.30 10.03 5.07
N ASP A 460 -1.87 11.27 5.30
CA ASP A 460 -0.98 11.67 6.40
C ASP A 460 -1.70 11.79 7.77
N HIS A 461 -2.82 11.10 7.98
CA HIS A 461 -3.80 11.51 8.99
C HIS A 461 -3.73 10.79 10.35
N ILE A 462 -2.91 9.74 10.49
CA ILE A 462 -2.74 9.11 11.79
C ILE A 462 -1.59 9.81 12.52
N HIS A 463 -1.93 10.69 13.45
CA HIS A 463 -0.97 11.15 14.45
C HIS A 463 -0.36 9.93 15.14
N ASP A 464 0.96 9.93 15.36
CA ASP A 464 1.70 8.79 15.95
C ASP A 464 1.04 8.25 17.24
N GLU A 465 0.29 9.09 17.97
CA GLU A 465 -0.44 8.76 19.20
C GLU A 465 -1.63 7.81 19.01
N LEU A 466 -2.18 7.71 17.80
CA LEU A 466 -3.35 6.87 17.48
C LEU A 466 -2.96 5.68 16.59
N ARG A 467 -1.71 5.23 16.62
CA ARG A 467 -1.28 4.06 15.83
C ARG A 467 -1.42 2.77 16.59
N ILE A 468 -1.78 1.72 15.88
CA ILE A 468 -1.78 0.35 16.41
C ILE A 468 -0.41 -0.25 16.11
N GLY A 469 0.36 -0.51 17.16
CA GLY A 469 1.66 -1.16 17.03
C GLY A 469 1.52 -2.58 16.50
N ALA A 470 2.45 -3.00 15.64
CA ALA A 470 2.46 -4.36 15.15
C ALA A 470 2.63 -5.37 16.31
N LYS A 471 1.75 -6.39 16.37
CA LYS A 471 1.76 -7.41 17.45
C LYS A 471 2.55 -8.68 17.10
N SER A 472 3.21 -8.70 15.95
CA SER A 472 4.03 -9.81 15.49
C SER A 472 5.15 -9.31 14.60
N ALA A 473 6.25 -10.05 14.50
CA ALA A 473 7.34 -9.72 13.57
C ALA A 473 6.87 -9.80 12.12
N LEU A 474 5.97 -10.74 11.81
CA LEU A 474 5.29 -10.82 10.53
C LEU A 474 4.48 -9.56 10.23
N GLY A 475 3.69 -9.06 11.19
CA GLY A 475 2.96 -7.80 11.05
C GLY A 475 3.89 -6.59 10.82
N GLU A 476 5.02 -6.53 11.53
CA GLU A 476 6.05 -5.52 11.28
C GLU A 476 6.62 -5.64 9.86
N ALA A 477 6.84 -6.85 9.35
CA ALA A 477 7.37 -7.05 8.00
C ALA A 477 6.36 -6.67 6.91
N LEU A 478 5.08 -6.98 7.10
CA LEU A 478 3.99 -6.64 6.17
C LEU A 478 3.78 -5.13 6.02
N THR A 479 4.07 -4.38 7.08
CA THR A 479 4.04 -2.91 7.11
C THR A 479 5.39 -2.29 6.77
N GLY A 480 6.39 -3.12 6.45
CA GLY A 480 7.74 -2.70 6.08
C GLY A 480 8.60 -2.19 7.23
N LEU A 481 8.14 -2.31 8.47
CA LEU A 481 8.91 -1.94 9.67
C LEU A 481 10.00 -2.98 10.00
N ARG A 482 9.94 -4.18 9.40
CA ARG A 482 10.93 -5.26 9.61
C ARG A 482 11.31 -5.99 8.34
N LYS A 483 12.56 -6.43 8.27
CA LYS A 483 13.07 -7.19 7.11
C LYS A 483 12.48 -8.60 7.08
N TRP A 484 12.12 -9.05 5.88
CA TRP A 484 11.71 -10.44 5.62
C TRP A 484 12.83 -11.46 5.85
N THR A 485 14.10 -11.03 5.88
CA THR A 485 15.26 -11.86 6.23
C THR A 485 15.49 -12.02 7.74
N ASP A 486 14.69 -11.35 8.57
CA ASP A 486 14.77 -11.50 10.03
C ASP A 486 14.28 -12.90 10.44
N LYS A 487 15.05 -13.56 11.31
CA LYS A 487 14.76 -14.92 11.78
C LYS A 487 13.40 -15.05 12.46
N LYS A 488 12.96 -14.01 13.19
CA LYS A 488 11.66 -14.00 13.86
C LYS A 488 10.53 -13.91 12.83
N VAL A 489 10.68 -13.10 11.79
CA VAL A 489 9.72 -13.02 10.67
C VAL A 489 9.58 -14.38 10.00
N ILE A 490 10.70 -15.02 9.65
CA ILE A 490 10.71 -16.34 9.02
C ILE A 490 10.07 -17.40 9.93
N SER A 491 10.38 -17.37 11.23
CA SER A 491 9.78 -18.29 12.20
C SER A 491 8.26 -18.13 12.25
N GLU A 492 7.74 -16.91 12.26
CA GLU A 492 6.29 -16.65 12.27
C GLU A 492 5.64 -16.98 10.93
N CYS A 493 6.34 -16.77 9.80
CA CYS A 493 5.90 -17.23 8.48
C CYS A 493 5.76 -18.76 8.45
N ASN A 494 6.73 -19.49 9.00
CA ASN A 494 6.68 -20.95 9.08
C ASN A 494 5.51 -21.43 9.96
N LEU A 495 5.12 -20.68 11.02
CA LEU A 495 3.94 -21.00 11.80
C LEU A 495 2.65 -20.81 11.00
N VAL A 496 2.55 -19.69 10.27
CA VAL A 496 1.33 -19.27 9.57
C VAL A 496 1.11 -20.04 8.26
N LEU A 497 2.19 -20.26 7.51
CA LEU A 497 2.17 -20.89 6.18
C LEU A 497 2.60 -22.36 6.20
N GLY A 498 3.09 -22.88 7.33
CA GLY A 498 3.54 -24.27 7.45
C GLY A 498 2.41 -25.30 7.50
N LEU A 499 2.77 -26.57 7.62
CA LEU A 499 1.84 -27.71 7.61
C LEU A 499 1.01 -27.90 8.88
N ASP A 500 1.42 -27.29 10.00
CA ASP A 500 0.74 -27.45 11.31
C ASP A 500 -0.43 -26.48 11.45
N ASP A 501 -1.64 -26.96 11.14
CA ASP A 501 -2.88 -26.17 11.22
C ASP A 501 -3.17 -25.67 12.65
N ILE A 502 -2.80 -26.43 13.68
CA ILE A 502 -3.06 -26.09 15.09
C ILE A 502 -2.12 -24.97 15.54
N ALA A 503 -0.84 -25.05 15.18
CA ALA A 503 0.13 -24.01 15.46
C ALA A 503 -0.23 -22.70 14.74
N ALA A 504 -0.63 -22.78 13.47
CA ALA A 504 -1.11 -21.64 12.70
C ALA A 504 -2.32 -20.98 13.36
N ALA A 505 -3.35 -21.76 13.71
CA ALA A 505 -4.57 -21.24 14.34
C ALA A 505 -4.31 -20.61 15.72
N THR A 506 -3.44 -21.23 16.53
CA THR A 506 -3.03 -20.70 17.83
C THR A 506 -2.31 -19.35 17.68
N PHE A 507 -1.38 -19.26 16.72
CA PHE A 507 -0.65 -18.03 16.45
C PHE A 507 -1.57 -16.90 15.95
N ILE A 508 -2.44 -17.20 14.96
CA ILE A 508 -3.44 -16.25 14.44
C ILE A 508 -4.31 -15.71 15.56
N ARG A 509 -4.85 -16.59 16.41
CA ARG A 509 -5.73 -16.20 17.52
C ARG A 509 -5.01 -15.26 18.48
N ARG A 510 -3.78 -15.61 18.89
CA ARG A 510 -2.98 -14.77 19.79
C ARG A 510 -2.77 -13.38 19.21
N VAL A 511 -2.31 -13.27 17.96
CA VAL A 511 -2.08 -11.97 17.31
C VAL A 511 -3.37 -11.16 17.22
N ARG A 512 -4.49 -11.76 16.79
CA ARG A 512 -5.79 -11.09 16.74
C ARG A 512 -6.23 -10.57 18.13
N THR A 513 -6.07 -11.37 19.19
CA THR A 513 -6.38 -10.95 20.56
C THR A 513 -5.54 -9.75 20.99
N ASP A 514 -4.22 -9.80 20.76
CA ASP A 514 -3.32 -8.71 21.15
C ASP A 514 -3.63 -7.41 20.39
N VAL A 515 -3.96 -7.51 19.10
CA VAL A 515 -4.35 -6.34 18.28
C VAL A 515 -5.70 -5.78 18.74
N LEU A 516 -6.69 -6.64 19.03
CA LEU A 516 -7.99 -6.22 19.55
C LEU A 516 -7.89 -5.46 20.88
N LEU A 517 -6.98 -5.88 21.76
CA LEU A 517 -6.75 -5.20 23.04
C LEU A 517 -6.22 -3.78 22.83
N GLU A 518 -5.25 -3.59 21.94
CA GLU A 518 -4.73 -2.27 21.62
C GLU A 518 -5.75 -1.42 20.86
N LEU A 519 -6.43 -1.97 19.87
CA LEU A 519 -7.47 -1.26 19.13
C LEU A 519 -8.55 -0.72 20.08
N ASN A 520 -8.98 -1.51 21.06
CA ASN A 520 -9.91 -1.04 22.09
C ASN A 520 -9.37 0.10 22.93
N GLN A 521 -8.08 0.08 23.29
CA GLN A 521 -7.43 1.17 24.01
C GLN A 521 -7.40 2.45 23.17
N VAL A 522 -7.05 2.34 21.89
CA VAL A 522 -7.00 3.50 20.98
C VAL A 522 -8.40 4.06 20.71
N LEU A 523 -9.41 3.21 20.56
CA LEU A 523 -10.81 3.67 20.45
C LEU A 523 -11.30 4.37 21.74
N ASN A 524 -10.86 3.94 22.93
CA ASN A 524 -11.15 4.66 24.18
C ASN A 524 -10.56 6.08 24.12
N MET A 525 -9.33 6.23 23.64
CA MET A 525 -8.68 7.54 23.53
C MET A 525 -9.43 8.43 22.53
N LEU A 526 -9.83 7.86 21.39
CA LEU A 526 -10.58 8.59 20.36
C LEU A 526 -11.93 9.09 20.89
N GLU A 527 -12.67 8.24 21.61
CA GLU A 527 -13.95 8.60 22.26
C GLU A 527 -13.78 9.69 23.33
N ASN A 528 -12.72 9.63 24.13
CA ASN A 528 -12.47 10.62 25.17
C ASN A 528 -11.96 11.95 24.59
N SER A 529 -11.32 11.90 23.42
CA SER A 529 -10.78 13.09 22.74
C SER A 529 -11.84 13.89 21.98
N THR A 530 -13.05 13.36 21.78
CA THR A 530 -14.11 14.05 21.04
C THR A 530 -14.83 15.04 21.97
N PRO A 531 -14.66 16.37 21.79
CA PRO A 531 -15.21 17.36 22.70
C PRO A 531 -16.74 17.46 22.53
N GLY A 532 -17.47 16.76 23.40
CA GLY A 532 -18.94 16.78 23.36
C GLY A 532 -19.65 15.97 24.43
N GLN A 533 -18.93 15.43 25.43
CA GLN A 533 -19.56 14.81 26.60
C GLN A 533 -19.37 15.70 27.83
N PHE A 534 -20.22 16.74 27.92
CA PHE A 534 -20.98 17.09 29.12
C PHE A 534 -22.30 17.72 28.69
#